data_AF-A0A918GNL8-F1
#
_entry.id   AF-A0A918GNL8-F1
#
_cell.length_a   1.000
_cell.length_b   1.000
_cell.length_c   1.000
_cell.angle_alpha   90.00
_cell.angle_beta   90.00
_cell.angle_gamma   90.00
#
_symmetry.space_group_name_H-M   'P 1'
#
loop_
_entity.id
_entity.type
_entity.pdbx_description
1 polymer ?
#
loop_
_entity_poly.entity_id
_entity_poly.type
_entity_poly.pdbx_seq_one_letter_code
_entity_poly.pdbx_strand_id
1 'polypeptide(L)'
;MRAAGLWEYPLGLPAMERGTTAEMREAGEHLVAGHARLDATCRRIGPEPGVALPNRASPQQQRFVAAVEGTTGRQFDTTAVTIMRVAHGQIFPAIARIRAGTGNSLVRQLADQTDDTVLDQISVLERAGLVNFDRTSLQQTAPPKPTAARTTPPAPQPGEPVVGGRRGRPRPTRPPPNLRVRRCAETGVA
;
A
#
# COMPACT_ATOMS: atom_id res chain seq x y z
N MET A 1 -0.25 0.59 2.07
CA MET A 1 -0.33 2.05 2.21
C MET A 1 -0.42 2.70 0.84
N ARG A 2 0.68 3.00 0.13
CA ARG A 2 0.57 3.57 -1.22
C ARG A 2 -0.23 2.72 -2.21
N ALA A 3 0.02 1.41 -2.26
CA ALA A 3 -0.77 0.49 -3.08
C ALA A 3 -2.29 0.54 -2.81
N ALA A 4 -2.69 0.75 -1.55
CA ALA A 4 -4.08 0.87 -1.15
C ALA A 4 -4.64 2.26 -1.51
N GLY A 5 -3.87 3.32 -1.22
CA GLY A 5 -4.25 4.69 -1.57
C GLY A 5 -4.44 4.93 -3.07
N LEU A 6 -3.81 4.13 -3.94
CA LEU A 6 -4.01 4.20 -5.40
C LEU A 6 -5.41 3.76 -5.87
N TRP A 7 -6.24 3.16 -5.01
CA TRP A 7 -7.62 2.77 -5.35
C TRP A 7 -8.66 3.25 -4.32
N GLU A 8 -8.30 3.35 -3.03
CA GLU A 8 -9.25 3.80 -1.99
C GLU A 8 -9.44 5.31 -1.99
N TYR A 9 -8.39 6.09 -2.24
CA TYR A 9 -8.52 7.54 -2.43
C TYR A 9 -9.47 7.90 -3.58
N PRO A 10 -9.28 7.39 -4.83
CA PRO A 10 -10.18 7.73 -5.93
C PRO A 10 -11.59 7.18 -5.76
N LEU A 11 -11.80 6.11 -4.97
CA LEU A 11 -13.14 5.63 -4.62
C LEU A 11 -13.82 6.52 -3.58
N GLY A 12 -13.06 7.10 -2.65
CA GLY A 12 -13.59 8.03 -1.65
C GLY A 12 -14.20 9.29 -2.26
N LEU A 13 -13.65 9.81 -3.35
CA LEU A 13 -14.17 11.00 -4.05
C LEU A 13 -15.64 10.85 -4.50
N PRO A 14 -16.03 9.85 -5.33
CA PRO A 14 -17.43 9.65 -5.68
C PRO A 14 -18.27 9.21 -4.48
N ALA A 15 -17.70 8.63 -3.41
CA ALA A 15 -18.46 8.34 -2.20
C ALA A 15 -18.91 9.63 -1.47
N MET A 16 -18.05 10.66 -1.44
CA MET A 16 -18.40 11.99 -0.93
C MET A 16 -19.48 12.66 -1.79
N GLU A 17 -19.38 12.53 -3.12
CA GLU A 17 -20.29 13.22 -4.05
C GLU A 17 -21.64 12.51 -4.21
N ARG A 18 -21.62 11.18 -4.33
CA ARG A 18 -22.76 10.37 -4.79
C ARG A 18 -23.28 9.38 -3.75
N GLY A 19 -22.63 9.27 -2.59
CA GLY A 19 -23.11 8.40 -1.51
C GLY A 19 -24.56 8.72 -1.16
N THR A 20 -25.40 7.71 -0.95
CA THR A 20 -26.85 7.96 -0.75
C THR A 20 -27.21 8.41 0.65
N THR A 21 -26.37 8.12 1.65
CA THR A 21 -26.56 8.51 3.05
C THR A 21 -25.48 9.49 3.53
N ALA A 22 -25.66 10.07 4.72
CA ALA A 22 -24.63 10.92 5.33
C ALA A 22 -23.40 10.09 5.72
N GLU A 23 -23.62 8.90 6.27
CA GLU A 23 -22.58 7.96 6.69
C GLU A 23 -21.72 7.50 5.51
N MET A 24 -22.31 7.29 4.32
CA MET A 24 -21.53 6.93 3.14
C MET A 24 -20.65 8.09 2.66
N ARG A 25 -21.12 9.33 2.77
CA ARG A 25 -20.32 10.52 2.41
C ARG A 25 -19.18 10.73 3.41
N GLU A 26 -19.47 10.57 4.70
CA GLU A 26 -18.46 10.57 5.78
C GLU A 26 -17.40 9.47 5.54
N ALA A 27 -17.82 8.26 5.18
CA ALA A 27 -16.89 7.20 4.81
C ALA A 27 -15.97 7.63 3.64
N GLY A 28 -16.51 8.31 2.63
CA GLY A 28 -15.74 8.91 1.54
C GLY A 28 -14.65 9.88 2.03
N GLU A 29 -14.99 10.79 2.95
CA GLU A 29 -14.05 11.74 3.54
C GLU A 29 -12.90 11.04 4.28
N HIS A 30 -13.23 10.02 5.09
CA HIS A 30 -12.26 9.24 5.86
C HIS A 30 -11.31 8.45 4.95
N LEU A 31 -11.81 7.91 3.83
CA LEU A 31 -10.98 7.24 2.82
C LEU A 31 -9.98 8.22 2.18
N VAL A 32 -10.46 9.37 1.72
CA VAL A 32 -9.62 10.40 1.09
C VAL A 32 -8.55 10.89 2.06
N ALA A 33 -8.95 11.30 3.27
CA ALA A 33 -8.04 11.86 4.26
C ALA A 33 -7.02 10.84 4.78
N GLY A 34 -7.47 9.63 5.14
CA GLY A 34 -6.62 8.56 5.64
C GLY A 34 -5.56 8.15 4.62
N HIS A 35 -5.97 7.90 3.37
CA HIS A 35 -5.04 7.45 2.34
C HIS A 35 -4.09 8.54 1.85
N ALA A 36 -4.50 9.81 1.86
CA ALA A 36 -3.59 10.93 1.58
C ALA A 36 -2.46 10.99 2.64
N ARG A 37 -2.80 10.83 3.92
CA ARG A 37 -1.81 10.81 5.01
C ARG A 37 -0.87 9.62 4.92
N LEU A 38 -1.39 8.42 4.63
CA LEU A 38 -0.57 7.22 4.45
C LEU A 38 0.35 7.31 3.23
N ASP A 39 -0.12 7.87 2.09
CA ASP A 39 0.72 8.07 0.91
C ASP A 39 1.86 9.06 1.21
N ALA A 40 1.57 10.17 1.89
CA ALA A 40 2.59 11.13 2.30
C ALA A 40 3.68 10.48 3.18
N THR A 41 3.29 9.66 4.18
CA THR A 41 4.25 8.91 4.99
C THR A 41 5.06 7.94 4.15
N CYS A 42 4.43 7.18 3.24
CA CYS A 42 5.16 6.28 2.32
C CYS A 42 6.18 7.01 1.46
N ARG A 43 5.84 8.16 0.89
CA ARG A 43 6.77 8.95 0.08
C ARG A 43 7.94 9.48 0.90
N ARG A 44 7.71 9.80 2.18
CA ARG A 44 8.73 10.30 3.10
C ARG A 44 9.72 9.22 3.53
N ILE A 45 9.24 8.01 3.84
CA ILE A 45 10.10 6.90 4.33
C ILE A 45 10.59 5.97 3.21
N GLY A 46 9.92 5.96 2.06
CA GLY A 46 10.26 5.15 0.89
C GLY A 46 11.65 5.36 0.26
N PRO A 47 12.36 6.50 0.47
CA PRO A 47 13.74 6.67 0.02
C PRO A 47 14.82 5.89 0.76
N GLU A 48 14.46 5.05 1.73
CA GLU A 48 15.40 4.03 2.23
C GLU A 48 15.79 3.07 1.08
N PRO A 49 17.08 2.71 0.96
CA PRO A 49 17.59 2.07 -0.25
C PRO A 49 16.92 0.71 -0.49
N GLY A 50 16.11 0.62 -1.56
CA GLY A 50 15.67 -0.66 -2.14
C GLY A 50 14.16 -0.82 -2.41
N VAL A 51 13.30 0.11 -1.98
CA VAL A 51 11.84 -0.04 -2.15
C VAL A 51 11.30 0.95 -3.19
N ALA A 52 10.95 0.44 -4.37
CA ALA A 52 10.24 1.23 -5.38
C ALA A 52 8.76 1.32 -5.03
N LEU A 53 8.24 2.54 -4.94
CA LEU A 53 6.82 2.78 -4.70
C LEU A 53 6.02 2.63 -6.00
N PRO A 54 4.89 1.88 -6.00
CA PRO A 54 4.09 1.70 -7.20
C PRO A 54 3.42 3.00 -7.63
N ASN A 55 3.17 3.13 -8.94
CA ASN A 55 2.45 4.27 -9.52
C ASN A 55 1.01 3.95 -9.92
N ARG A 56 0.64 2.66 -9.93
CA ARG A 56 -0.70 2.19 -10.32
C ARG A 56 -1.18 1.12 -9.36
N ALA A 57 -2.49 1.06 -9.14
CA ALA A 57 -3.12 -0.02 -8.36
C ALA A 57 -2.95 -1.38 -9.08
N SER A 58 -3.05 -2.48 -8.36
CA SER A 58 -3.03 -3.82 -8.95
C SER A 58 -4.23 -4.05 -9.89
N PRO A 59 -4.17 -5.00 -10.83
CA PRO A 59 -5.32 -5.32 -11.68
C PRO A 59 -6.57 -5.72 -10.90
N GLN A 60 -6.43 -6.31 -9.70
CA GLN A 60 -7.56 -6.59 -8.83
C GLN A 60 -8.16 -5.33 -8.24
N GLN A 61 -7.34 -4.41 -7.72
CA GLN A 61 -7.79 -3.15 -7.16
C GLN A 61 -8.46 -2.26 -8.22
N GLN A 62 -7.97 -2.27 -9.46
CA GLN A 62 -8.63 -1.57 -10.58
C GLN A 62 -10.03 -2.13 -10.86
N ARG A 63 -10.22 -3.46 -10.73
CA ARG A 63 -11.56 -4.07 -10.85
C ARG A 63 -12.48 -3.69 -9.69
N PHE A 64 -11.96 -3.43 -8.50
CA PHE A 64 -12.75 -2.91 -7.38
C PHE A 64 -13.33 -1.54 -7.71
N VAL A 65 -12.49 -0.63 -8.20
CA VAL A 65 -12.92 0.71 -8.63
C VAL A 65 -13.97 0.61 -9.75
N ALA A 66 -13.69 -0.15 -10.80
CA ALA A 66 -14.61 -0.32 -11.92
C ALA A 66 -15.98 -0.93 -11.51
N ALA A 67 -15.98 -1.87 -10.56
CA ALA A 67 -17.21 -2.46 -10.05
C ALA A 67 -18.08 -1.43 -9.31
N VAL A 68 -17.46 -0.53 -8.55
CA VAL A 68 -18.17 0.53 -7.82
C VAL A 68 -18.65 1.62 -8.79
N GLU A 69 -17.78 2.09 -9.69
CA GLU A 69 -18.10 3.13 -10.67
C GLU A 69 -19.25 2.73 -11.61
N GLY A 70 -19.35 1.44 -11.95
CA GLY A 70 -20.42 0.88 -12.77
C GLY A 70 -21.79 0.79 -12.08
N THR A 71 -21.92 1.23 -10.83
CA THR A 71 -23.17 1.20 -10.05
C THR A 71 -23.57 2.61 -9.60
N THR A 72 -24.85 2.81 -9.26
CA THR A 72 -25.40 4.08 -8.80
C THR A 72 -26.39 3.89 -7.64
N GLY A 73 -26.75 4.99 -6.97
CA GLY A 73 -27.71 4.97 -5.88
C GLY A 73 -27.32 3.98 -4.77
N ARG A 74 -28.30 3.31 -4.17
CA ARG A 74 -28.04 2.39 -3.05
C ARG A 74 -27.15 1.20 -3.43
N GLN A 75 -27.13 0.81 -4.70
CA GLN A 75 -26.25 -0.24 -5.20
C GLN A 75 -24.78 0.21 -5.17
N PHE A 76 -24.51 1.48 -5.44
CA PHE A 76 -23.18 2.07 -5.28
C PHE A 76 -22.70 1.94 -3.84
N ASP A 77 -23.48 2.41 -2.86
CA ASP A 77 -23.10 2.33 -1.45
C ASP A 77 -22.86 0.88 -1.00
N THR A 78 -23.77 -0.04 -1.36
CA THR A 78 -23.67 -1.46 -0.96
C THR A 78 -22.44 -2.13 -1.56
N THR A 79 -22.14 -1.85 -2.84
CA THR A 79 -20.98 -2.40 -3.54
C THR A 79 -19.69 -1.85 -2.97
N ALA A 80 -19.63 -0.54 -2.73
CA ALA A 80 -18.48 0.14 -2.14
C ALA A 80 -18.18 -0.37 -0.72
N VAL A 81 -19.19 -0.41 0.15
CA VAL A 81 -19.07 -0.91 1.54
C VAL A 81 -18.63 -2.36 1.56
N THR A 82 -19.22 -3.23 0.74
CA THR A 82 -18.85 -4.65 0.70
C THR A 82 -17.39 -4.84 0.29
N ILE A 83 -16.95 -4.19 -0.79
CA ILE A 83 -15.58 -4.32 -1.30
C ILE A 83 -14.57 -3.81 -0.26
N MET A 84 -14.79 -2.62 0.29
CA MET A 84 -13.86 -2.02 1.25
C MET A 84 -13.80 -2.81 2.55
N ARG A 85 -14.96 -3.22 3.10
CA ARG A 85 -14.99 -3.98 4.35
C ARG A 85 -14.28 -5.33 4.24
N VAL A 86 -14.39 -6.01 3.10
CA VAL A 86 -13.62 -7.23 2.80
C VAL A 86 -12.13 -6.92 2.74
N ALA A 87 -11.72 -5.92 1.97
CA ALA A 87 -10.32 -5.55 1.81
C ALA A 87 -9.65 -5.17 3.15
N HIS A 88 -10.33 -4.36 3.97
CA HIS A 88 -9.86 -3.96 5.29
C HIS A 88 -9.73 -5.14 6.25
N GLY A 89 -10.72 -6.03 6.30
CA GLY A 89 -10.63 -7.23 7.14
C GLY A 89 -9.51 -8.19 6.73
N GLN A 90 -9.20 -8.27 5.43
CA GLN A 90 -8.10 -9.10 4.93
C GLN A 90 -6.72 -8.54 5.27
N ILE A 91 -6.54 -7.21 5.26
CA ILE A 91 -5.24 -6.58 5.54
C ILE A 91 -4.97 -6.40 7.03
N PHE A 92 -6.02 -6.27 7.86
CA PHE A 92 -5.91 -5.96 9.28
C PHE A 92 -4.97 -6.91 10.06
N PRO A 93 -5.06 -8.26 9.92
CA PRO A 93 -4.12 -9.16 10.60
C PRO A 93 -2.65 -9.00 10.15
N ALA A 94 -2.42 -8.58 8.91
CA ALA A 94 -1.06 -8.36 8.40
C ALA A 94 -0.45 -7.09 9.01
N ILE A 95 -1.24 -6.03 9.19
CA ILE A 95 -0.82 -4.80 9.87
C ILE A 95 -0.41 -5.11 11.30
N ALA A 96 -1.28 -5.81 12.05
CA ALA A 96 -0.99 -6.22 13.42
C ALA A 96 0.31 -7.05 13.52
N ARG A 97 0.52 -8.00 12.60
CA ARG A 97 1.76 -8.81 12.56
C ARG A 97 3.00 -7.95 12.29
N ILE A 98 2.95 -7.03 11.33
CA ILE A 98 4.07 -6.13 11.01
C ILE A 98 4.37 -5.24 12.21
N ARG A 99 3.33 -4.66 12.82
CA ARG A 99 3.46 -3.88 14.04
C ARG A 99 4.14 -4.71 15.12
N ALA A 100 3.67 -5.90 15.43
CA ALA A 100 4.23 -6.71 16.50
C ALA A 100 5.70 -7.10 16.25
N GLY A 101 6.05 -7.47 15.01
CA GLY A 101 7.34 -8.09 14.69
C GLY A 101 8.47 -7.15 14.25
N THR A 102 8.18 -5.91 13.82
CA THR A 102 9.22 -5.04 13.23
C THR A 102 10.22 -4.50 14.28
N GLY A 103 11.51 -4.52 13.95
CA GLY A 103 12.54 -3.78 14.69
C GLY A 103 12.77 -2.34 14.20
N ASN A 104 12.24 -1.99 13.02
CA ASN A 104 12.45 -0.67 12.40
C ASN A 104 11.40 0.33 12.90
N SER A 105 11.86 1.45 13.48
CA SER A 105 10.99 2.47 14.07
C SER A 105 10.12 3.23 13.07
N LEU A 106 10.59 3.43 11.83
CA LEU A 106 9.80 4.05 10.76
C LEU A 106 8.71 3.11 10.26
N VAL A 107 9.02 1.81 10.11
CA VAL A 107 8.03 0.79 9.77
C VAL A 107 7.00 0.66 10.90
N ARG A 108 7.45 0.73 12.16
CA ARG A 108 6.58 0.74 13.33
C ARG A 108 5.60 1.92 13.30
N GLN A 109 6.10 3.14 13.10
CA GLN A 109 5.26 4.33 12.97
C GLN A 109 4.26 4.22 11.81
N LEU A 110 4.68 3.69 10.65
CA LEU A 110 3.77 3.48 9.53
C LEU A 110 2.70 2.44 9.87
N ALA A 111 3.07 1.36 10.56
CA ALA A 111 2.12 0.33 10.98
C ALA A 111 1.08 0.89 11.97
N ASP A 112 1.53 1.68 12.96
CA ASP A 112 0.63 2.34 13.92
C ASP A 112 -0.36 3.28 13.18
N GLN A 113 0.13 4.15 12.28
CA GLN A 113 -0.74 5.03 11.47
C GLN A 113 -1.74 4.26 10.60
N THR A 114 -1.32 3.11 10.08
CA THR A 114 -2.18 2.27 9.25
C THR A 114 -3.28 1.63 10.08
N ASP A 115 -2.94 1.11 11.26
CA ASP A 115 -3.88 0.47 12.17
C ASP A 115 -5.01 1.44 12.52
N ASP A 116 -4.65 2.66 12.93
CA ASP A 116 -5.59 3.75 13.21
C ASP A 116 -6.51 4.04 12.01
N THR A 117 -5.92 4.16 10.82
CA THR A 117 -6.67 4.48 9.59
C THR A 117 -7.64 3.36 9.21
N VAL A 118 -7.20 2.10 9.28
CA VAL A 118 -8.03 0.96 8.88
C VAL A 118 -9.15 0.70 9.88
N LEU A 119 -8.90 0.87 11.18
CA LEU A 119 -9.95 0.74 12.20
C LEU A 119 -11.01 1.83 12.09
N ASP A 120 -10.59 3.06 11.86
CA ASP A 120 -11.49 4.18 11.59
C ASP A 120 -12.36 3.90 10.35
N GLN A 121 -11.75 3.48 9.25
CA GLN A 121 -12.45 3.16 8.01
C GLN A 121 -13.42 1.96 8.18
N ILE A 122 -13.03 0.92 8.90
CA ILE A 122 -13.95 -0.18 9.25
C ILE A 122 -15.16 0.37 10.01
N SER A 123 -14.93 1.23 11.00
CA SER A 123 -15.98 1.78 11.86
C SER A 123 -16.98 2.63 11.07
N VAL A 124 -16.50 3.50 10.17
CA VAL A 124 -17.39 4.34 9.35
C VAL A 124 -18.18 3.53 8.31
N LEU A 125 -17.59 2.47 7.76
CA LEU A 125 -18.26 1.55 6.83
C LEU A 125 -19.34 0.71 7.54
N GLU A 126 -19.10 0.29 8.77
CA GLU A 126 -20.09 -0.42 9.59
C GLU A 126 -21.25 0.50 9.99
N ARG A 127 -20.97 1.77 10.32
CA ARG A 127 -22.01 2.79 10.59
C ARG A 127 -22.92 3.07 9.41
N ALA A 128 -22.46 2.87 8.17
CA ALA A 128 -23.31 2.98 6.98
C ALA A 128 -24.46 1.97 6.96
N GLY A 129 -24.43 0.92 7.80
CA GLY A 129 -25.54 -0.03 7.95
C GLY A 129 -25.75 -0.97 6.76
N LEU A 130 -24.76 -1.06 5.86
CA LEU A 130 -24.83 -1.86 4.63
C LEU A 130 -23.91 -3.10 4.66
N VAL A 131 -23.18 -3.31 5.76
CA VAL A 131 -22.27 -4.46 5.91
C VAL A 131 -23.08 -5.74 6.14
N ASN A 132 -22.88 -6.73 5.27
CA ASN A 132 -23.30 -8.11 5.54
C ASN A 132 -22.14 -8.86 6.23
N PHE A 133 -22.20 -8.98 7.56
CA PHE A 133 -21.12 -9.56 8.36
C PHE A 133 -20.83 -11.04 8.02
N ASP A 134 -21.87 -11.86 7.81
CA ASP A 134 -21.70 -13.28 7.47
C ASP A 134 -20.95 -13.44 6.14
N ARG A 135 -21.41 -12.73 5.11
CA ARG A 135 -20.79 -12.76 3.78
C ARG A 135 -19.38 -12.22 3.80
N THR A 136 -19.15 -11.09 4.45
CA THR A 136 -17.82 -10.45 4.49
C THR A 136 -16.83 -11.31 5.29
N SER A 137 -17.24 -11.91 6.40
CA SER A 137 -16.40 -12.82 7.20
C SER A 137 -15.98 -14.06 6.41
N LEU A 138 -16.91 -14.68 5.68
CA LEU A 138 -16.60 -15.82 4.80
C LEU A 138 -15.59 -15.44 3.71
N GLN A 139 -15.69 -14.24 3.13
CA GLN A 139 -14.75 -13.77 2.12
C GLN A 139 -13.37 -13.40 2.68
N GLN A 140 -13.31 -12.93 3.92
CA GLN A 140 -12.07 -12.56 4.60
C GLN A 140 -11.27 -13.79 5.04
N THR A 141 -11.95 -14.86 5.44
CA THR A 141 -11.33 -16.09 5.98
C THR A 141 -11.15 -17.20 4.93
N ALA A 142 -11.67 -17.00 3.71
CA ALA A 142 -11.48 -17.93 2.61
C ALA A 142 -9.99 -18.11 2.26
N PRO A 143 -9.56 -19.34 1.88
CA PRO A 143 -8.20 -19.59 1.44
C PRO A 143 -7.80 -18.68 0.25
N PRO A 144 -6.54 -18.22 0.18
CA PRO A 144 -6.06 -17.46 -0.96
C PRO A 144 -6.22 -18.26 -2.26
N LYS A 145 -6.88 -17.69 -3.27
CA LYS A 145 -6.89 -18.26 -4.62
C LYS A 145 -5.49 -18.10 -5.25
N PRO A 146 -4.98 -19.08 -6.02
CA PRO A 146 -3.58 -19.11 -6.50
C PRO A 146 -3.16 -18.01 -7.49
N THR A 147 -3.95 -16.95 -7.71
CA THR A 147 -3.64 -15.86 -8.65
C THR A 147 -2.86 -14.72 -8.00
N ALA A 148 -1.66 -14.99 -7.48
CA ALA A 148 -0.78 -13.98 -6.86
C ALA A 148 -0.40 -12.84 -7.84
N ALA A 149 -0.36 -13.12 -9.14
CA ALA A 149 -0.03 -12.11 -10.16
C ALA A 149 -1.05 -10.95 -10.25
N ARG A 150 -2.27 -11.13 -9.75
CA ARG A 150 -3.34 -10.11 -9.83
C ARG A 150 -3.43 -9.22 -8.59
N THR A 151 -2.82 -9.62 -7.48
CA THR A 151 -2.92 -8.93 -6.17
C THR A 151 -1.81 -7.90 -5.99
N THR A 152 -0.66 -8.09 -6.63
CA THR A 152 0.51 -7.21 -6.48
C THR A 152 0.46 -6.05 -7.49
N PRO A 153 0.60 -4.78 -7.06
CA PRO A 153 0.74 -3.65 -7.96
C PRO A 153 2.00 -3.76 -8.84
N PRO A 154 1.95 -3.31 -10.11
CA PRO A 154 3.13 -3.30 -10.95
C PRO A 154 4.17 -2.30 -10.45
N ALA A 155 5.45 -2.65 -10.58
CA ALA A 155 6.55 -1.71 -10.37
C ALA A 155 6.50 -0.60 -11.44
N PRO A 156 7.04 0.61 -11.14
CA PRO A 156 7.20 1.67 -12.13
C PRO A 156 7.91 1.18 -13.40
N GLN A 157 7.37 1.52 -14.57
CA GLN A 157 7.95 1.14 -15.87
C GLN A 157 9.12 2.07 -16.26
N PRO A 158 10.03 1.66 -17.15
CA PRO A 158 11.08 2.54 -17.67
C PRO A 158 10.48 3.84 -18.24
N GLY A 159 10.95 4.99 -17.75
CA GLY A 159 10.44 6.32 -18.14
C GLY A 159 9.33 6.87 -17.24
N GLU A 160 8.72 6.05 -16.36
CA GLU A 160 7.82 6.57 -15.32
C GLU A 160 8.64 7.21 -14.17
N PRO A 161 8.12 8.28 -13.53
CA PRO A 161 8.76 8.84 -12.36
C PRO A 161 8.82 7.81 -11.23
N VAL A 162 10.03 7.54 -10.72
CA VAL A 162 10.24 6.70 -9.55
C VAL A 162 10.04 7.54 -8.31
N VAL A 163 8.94 7.31 -7.60
CA VAL A 163 8.67 7.96 -6.30
C VAL A 163 9.47 7.24 -5.23
N GLY A 164 10.24 7.98 -4.43
CA GLY A 164 11.09 7.44 -3.37
C GLY A 164 12.49 7.03 -3.81
N GLY A 165 12.75 6.73 -5.08
CA GLY A 165 14.10 6.40 -5.54
C GLY A 165 14.99 7.64 -5.65
N ARG A 166 16.14 7.68 -4.93
CA ARG A 166 17.21 8.61 -5.31
C ARG A 166 17.58 8.32 -6.77
N ARG A 167 17.56 9.33 -7.64
CA ARG A 167 18.24 9.25 -8.94
C ARG A 167 19.71 8.95 -8.63
N GLY A 168 20.13 7.70 -8.81
CA GLY A 168 21.52 7.35 -8.74
C GLY A 168 22.25 8.13 -9.81
N ARG A 169 22.97 9.21 -9.45
CA ARG A 169 24.12 9.60 -10.27
C ARG A 169 25.02 8.38 -10.32
N PRO A 170 25.49 7.95 -11.50
CA PRO A 170 26.47 6.88 -11.58
C PRO A 170 27.66 7.28 -10.70
N ARG A 171 27.94 6.47 -9.67
CA ARG A 171 29.13 6.64 -8.84
C ARG A 171 30.32 6.42 -9.78
N PRO A 172 31.27 7.37 -9.90
CA PRO A 172 32.46 7.11 -10.70
C PRO A 172 33.15 5.88 -10.13
N THR A 173 33.25 4.83 -10.95
CA THR A 173 34.00 3.62 -10.63
C THR A 173 35.46 4.02 -10.51
N ARG A 174 35.92 4.20 -9.26
CA ARG A 174 37.35 4.32 -8.99
C ARG A 174 37.97 2.96 -9.34
N PRO A 175 38.93 2.88 -10.29
CA PRO A 175 39.58 1.63 -10.60
C PRO A 175 40.27 1.09 -9.33
N PRO A 176 40.35 -0.24 -9.16
CA PRO A 176 41.01 -0.81 -7.99
C PRO A 176 42.46 -0.33 -7.93
N PRO A 177 43.00 -0.06 -6.73
CA PRO A 177 44.40 0.31 -6.59
C PRO A 177 45.25 -0.85 -7.12
N ASN A 178 46.16 -0.53 -8.05
CA ASN A 178 47.15 -1.47 -8.55
C ASN A 178 47.91 -2.07 -7.36
N LEU A 179 47.68 -3.36 -7.09
CA LEU A 179 48.50 -4.12 -6.16
C LEU A 179 49.88 -4.23 -6.82
N ARG A 180 50.80 -3.30 -6.51
CA ARG A 180 52.21 -3.49 -6.82
C ARG A 180 52.66 -4.70 -6.01
N VAL A 181 52.88 -5.83 -6.70
CA VAL A 181 53.59 -6.98 -6.17
C VAL A 181 54.95 -6.47 -5.70
N ARG A 182 55.11 -6.31 -4.38
CA ARG A 182 56.43 -6.10 -3.79
C ARG A 182 57.18 -7.41 -3.96
N ARG A 183 58.22 -7.43 -4.81
CA ARG A 183 59.24 -8.49 -4.78
C ARG A 183 59.74 -8.56 -3.33
N CYS A 184 59.59 -9.72 -2.70
CA CYS A 184 60.34 -10.04 -1.49
C CYS A 184 61.82 -9.91 -1.83
N ALA A 185 62.53 -9.04 -1.10
CA ALA A 185 63.97 -9.04 -1.07
C ALA A 185 64.39 -10.28 -0.27
N GLU A 186 65.17 -11.18 -0.89
CA GLU A 186 65.89 -12.22 -0.19
C GLU A 186 67.04 -11.57 0.60
N THR A 187 66.93 -11.61 1.92
CA THR A 187 68.03 -11.37 2.87
C THR A 187 68.43 -12.71 3.47
N GLY A 188 69.74 -13.02 3.50
CA GLY A 188 70.31 -14.07 4.37
C GLY A 188 71.20 -15.09 3.64
N VAL A 189 72.49 -14.81 3.40
CA VAL A 189 73.65 -15.13 4.26
C VAL A 189 74.13 -16.58 4.14
N ALA A 190 75.27 -16.76 3.48
CA ALA A 190 76.48 -17.44 3.96
C ALA A 190 77.67 -16.96 3.12
#